data_AF-A0A975GHH0-F1
#
_entry.id   AF-A0A975GHH0-F1
#
_cell.length_a   1.000
_cell.length_b   1.000
_cell.length_c   1.000
_cell.angle_alpha   90.00
_cell.angle_beta   90.00
_cell.angle_gamma   90.00
#
_symmetry.space_group_name_H-M   'P 1'
#
loop_
_entity.id
_entity.type
_entity.pdbx_description
1 polymer ?
#
loop_
_entity_poly.entity_id
_entity_poly.type
_entity_poly.pdbx_seq_one_letter_code
_entity_poly.pdbx_strand_id
1 'polypeptide(L)' 'MIHKDPFDRILIAQARRERLILITDDKVIKNYEVDVVG' A
#
# COMPACT_ATOMS: atom_id res chain seq x y z
N MET A 1 -7.10 -15.13 -2.84
CA MET A 1 -6.25 -15.08 -1.62
C MET A 1 -5.46 -13.78 -1.71
N ILE A 2 -6.01 -12.72 -1.10
CA ILE A 2 -5.56 -11.33 -1.27
C ILE A 2 -4.30 -11.14 -0.40
N HIS A 3 -3.13 -11.12 -1.06
CA HIS A 3 -1.79 -10.84 -0.53
C HIS A 3 -1.36 -11.58 0.74
N LYS A 4 -0.70 -12.73 0.53
CA LYS A 4 0.04 -13.48 1.57
C LYS A 4 1.38 -12.85 1.95
N ASP A 5 1.74 -11.69 1.42
CA ASP A 5 2.94 -10.97 1.84
C ASP A 5 2.62 -10.06 3.04
N PRO A 6 3.17 -10.33 4.24
CA PRO A 6 3.01 -9.43 5.38
C PRO A 6 3.61 -8.04 5.13
N PHE A 7 4.51 -7.89 4.16
CA PHE A 7 5.21 -6.65 3.88
C PHE A 7 4.30 -5.57 3.28
N ASP A 8 3.42 -5.92 2.34
CA ASP A 8 2.45 -4.98 1.75
C ASP A 8 1.59 -4.32 2.84
N ARG A 9 1.18 -5.11 3.84
CA ARG A 9 0.39 -4.60 4.98
C ARG A 9 1.20 -3.64 5.84
N ILE A 10 2.49 -3.89 6.04
CA ILE A 10 3.36 -2.98 6.77
C ILE A 10 3.52 -1.67 6.00
N LEU A 11 3.79 -1.74 4.70
CA LEU A 11 3.92 -0.55 3.84
C LEU A 11 2.65 0.30 3.85
N ILE A 12 1.48 -0.32 3.66
CA ILE A 12 0.19 0.38 3.72
C ILE A 12 -0.03 0.99 5.10
N ALA A 13 0.23 0.25 6.18
CA ALA A 13 0.05 0.75 7.54
C ALA A 13 0.95 1.95 7.84
N GLN A 14 2.22 1.90 7.44
CA GLN A 14 3.16 3.01 7.62
C GLN A 14 2.75 4.22 6.77
N ALA A 15 2.43 4.02 5.50
CA ALA A 15 2.02 5.11 4.61
C ALA A 15 0.78 5.83 5.15
N ARG A 16 -0.20 5.10 5.66
CA ARG A 16 -1.38 5.69 6.32
C ARG A 16 -1.04 6.42 7.61
N ARG A 17 -0.19 5.83 8.46
CA ARG A 17 0.18 6.41 9.76
C ARG A 17 0.98 7.70 9.61
N GLU A 18 1.85 7.75 8.60
CA GLU A 18 2.82 8.81 8.39
C GLU A 18 2.41 9.80 7.28
N ARG A 19 1.27 9.56 6.61
CA ARG A 19 0.76 10.33 5.46
C ARG A 19 1.78 10.38 4.32
N LEU A 20 2.28 9.21 3.96
CA LEU A 20 3.19 9.02 2.83
C LEU A 20 2.41 8.57 1.59
N ILE A 21 2.99 8.86 0.43
CA ILE A 21 2.51 8.37 -0.87
C ILE A 21 3.32 7.13 -1.24
N LEU A 22 2.64 6.03 -1.58
CA LEU A 22 3.29 4.81 -2.05
C LEU A 22 3.56 4.91 -3.56
N ILE A 23 4.80 4.73 -3.97
CA ILE A 23 5.16 4.63 -5.39
C ILE A 23 5.14 3.16 -5.79
N THR A 24 4.17 2.74 -6.60
CA THR A 24 4.02 1.34 -7.01
C THR A 24 3.14 1.18 -8.26
N ASP A 25 3.55 0.26 -9.15
CA ASP A 25 2.73 -0.22 -10.26
C ASP A 25 1.74 -1.33 -9.84
N ASP A 26 1.79 -1.78 -8.58
CA ASP A 26 0.91 -2.82 -8.06
C ASP A 26 -0.54 -2.32 -7.98
N LYS A 27 -1.37 -2.87 -8.87
CA LYS A 27 -2.80 -2.54 -8.98
C LYS A 27 -3.60 -2.98 -7.75
N VAL A 28 -3.11 -3.93 -6.97
CA VAL A 28 -3.83 -4.40 -5.78
C VAL A 28 -3.68 -3.42 -4.63
N ILE A 29 -2.54 -2.75 -4.51
CA ILE A 29 -2.31 -1.70 -3.51
C ILE A 29 -3.27 -0.52 -3.71
N LYS A 30 -3.68 -0.24 -4.95
CA LYS A 30 -4.68 0.79 -5.29
C LYS A 30 -6.08 0.54 -4.71
N ASN A 31 -6.35 -0.66 -4.19
CA ASN A 31 -7.63 -0.99 -3.54
C ASN A 31 -7.64 -0.65 -2.04
N TYR A 32 -6.53 -0.18 -1.49
CA TYR A 32 -6.45 0.25 -0.10
C TYR A 32 -6.61 1.77 -0.01
N GLU A 33 -7.11 2.24 1.13
CA GLU A 33 -7.24 3.67 1.44
C GLU A 33 -5.85 4.27 1.76
N VAL A 34 -5.04 4.45 0.72
CA VAL A 34 -3.69 5.01 0.77
C VAL A 34 -3.41 5.75 -0.53
N ASP A 35 -2.66 6.86 -0.46
CA ASP A 35 -2.27 7.62 -1.64
C ASP A 35 -1.19 6.87 -2.42
N VAL A 36 -1.39 6.69 -3.73
CA VAL A 36 -0.52 5.92 -4.62
C VAL A 36 -0.15 6.72 -5.87
N VAL A 37 1.11 6.62 -6.27
CA VAL A 37 1.61 7.08 -7.58
C VAL A 37 2.25 5.88 -8.29
N GLY A 38 1.93 5.67 -9.56
CA GLY A 38 2.46 4.58 -10.37
C GLY A 38 2.21 4.89 -11.83
#